data_AF-A0A7V5VTB1-F1
#
_entry.id   AF-A0A7V5VTB1-F1
#
_cell.length_a   1.000
_cell.length_b   1.000
_cell.length_c   1.000
_cell.angle_alpha   90.00
_cell.angle_beta   90.00
_cell.angle_gamma   90.00
#
_symmetry.space_group_name_H-M   'P 1'
#
loop_
_entity.id
_entity.type
_entity.pdbx_description
1 polymer ?
#
loop_
_entity_poly.entity_id
_entity_poly.type
_entity_poly.pdbx_seq_one_letter_code
_entity_poly.pdbx_strand_id
1 'polypeptide(L)' 'MKPTSIALIGPAYPLRRGGIATYTETLAATYQRLGRRAAIFTFRYQYPHWLFPGKTQWSSEPAPDDL' A
#
# COMPACT_ATOMS: atom_id res chain seq x y z
N MET A 1 -2.29 0.41 -28.54
CA MET A 1 -1.82 1.19 -27.37
C MET A 1 -0.90 0.31 -26.53
N LYS A 2 0.29 0.78 -26.14
CA LYS A 2 1.17 -0.01 -25.24
C LYS A 2 0.44 -0.23 -23.90
N PRO A 3 0.53 -1.42 -23.28
CA PRO A 3 -0.04 -1.63 -21.96
C PRO A 3 0.61 -0.67 -20.97
N THR A 4 -0.16 0.31 -20.47
CA THR A 4 0.30 1.24 -19.45
C THR A 4 0.32 0.51 -18.11
N SER A 5 1.51 0.20 -17.62
CA SER A 5 1.70 -0.31 -16.26
C SER A 5 1.82 0.89 -15.31
N ILE A 6 1.04 0.88 -14.24
CA ILE A 6 0.94 1.97 -13.26
C ILE A 6 1.66 1.52 -11.97
N ALA A 7 2.62 2.31 -11.50
CA ALA A 7 3.27 2.11 -10.22
C ALA A 7 2.78 3.19 -9.25
N LEU A 8 2.17 2.76 -8.15
CA LEU A 8 1.72 3.64 -7.07
C LEU A 8 2.71 3.53 -5.92
N ILE A 9 3.26 4.66 -5.48
CA ILE A 9 4.21 4.71 -4.36
C ILE A 9 3.53 5.44 -3.21
N GLY A 10 3.40 4.77 -2.08
CA GLY A 10 2.70 5.34 -0.93
C GLY A 10 2.50 4.36 0.22
N PRO A 11 1.97 4.84 1.35
CA PRO A 11 1.56 3.95 2.42
C PRO A 11 0.45 3.03 1.90
N ALA A 12 0.53 1.75 2.24
CA ALA A 12 -0.47 0.73 1.98
C ALA A 12 -0.28 -0.37 3.02
N TYR A 13 -1.15 -1.38 3.01
CA TYR A 13 -0.92 -2.60 3.76
C TYR A 13 0.55 -3.09 3.62
N PRO A 14 1.25 -3.45 4.71
CA PRO A 14 0.77 -3.66 6.08
C PRO A 14 0.88 -2.45 7.02
N LEU A 15 1.19 -1.25 6.51
CA LEU A 15 1.23 -0.05 7.35
C LEU A 15 -0.20 0.35 7.78
N ARG A 16 -0.32 1.00 8.94
CA ARG A 16 -1.59 1.38 9.57
C ARG A 16 -2.47 2.09 8.55
N ARG A 17 -3.72 1.66 8.48
CA ARG A 17 -4.73 2.25 7.61
C ARG A 17 -4.98 3.69 8.05
N GLY A 18 -4.55 4.63 7.23
CA GLY A 18 -4.90 6.05 7.29
C GLY A 18 -5.54 6.47 5.97
N GLY A 19 -6.05 7.69 5.88
CA GLY A 19 -6.73 8.17 4.67
C GLY A 19 -5.88 8.01 3.40
N ILE A 20 -4.57 8.18 3.50
CA ILE A 20 -3.63 8.03 2.38
C ILE A 20 -3.51 6.55 1.95
N ALA A 21 -3.40 5.61 2.90
CA ALA A 21 -3.29 4.19 2.57
C ALA A 21 -4.56 3.66 1.90
N THR A 22 -5.74 4.00 2.45
CA THR A 22 -7.03 3.67 1.84
C THR A 22 -7.15 4.26 0.44
N TYR A 23 -6.69 5.49 0.23
CA TYR A 23 -6.71 6.14 -1.07
C TYR A 23 -5.82 5.41 -2.09
N THR A 24 -4.58 5.08 -1.72
CA THR A 24 -3.64 4.36 -2.60
C THR A 24 -4.18 2.98 -3.01
N GLU A 25 -4.72 2.23 -2.05
CA GLU A 25 -5.36 0.93 -2.30
C GLU A 25 -6.59 1.07 -3.22
N THR A 26 -7.48 2.01 -2.92
CA THR A 26 -8.69 2.25 -3.72
C THR A 26 -8.35 2.65 -5.16
N LEU A 27 -7.33 3.50 -5.34
CA LEU A 27 -6.87 3.93 -6.66
C LEU A 27 -6.28 2.75 -7.45
N ALA A 28 -5.46 1.91 -6.82
CA ALA A 28 -4.90 0.72 -7.44
C ALA A 28 -6.01 -0.23 -7.90
N ALA A 29 -6.98 -0.54 -7.02
CA ALA A 29 -8.10 -1.42 -7.31
C ALA A 29 -8.96 -0.85 -8.45
N THR A 30 -9.16 0.47 -8.47
CA THR A 30 -9.90 1.15 -9.55
C THR A 30 -9.19 0.98 -10.89
N TYR A 31 -7.87 1.15 -10.95
CA TYR A 31 -7.13 0.91 -12.18
C TYR A 31 -7.18 -0.56 -12.64
N GLN A 32 -7.10 -1.52 -11.71
CA GLN A 32 -7.25 -2.94 -12.02
C GLN A 32 -8.64 -3.26 -12.58
N ARG A 33 -9.71 -2.71 -11.97
CA ARG A 33 -11.10 -2.84 -12.46
C ARG A 33 -11.31 -2.23 -13.85
N LEU A 34 -10.54 -1.20 -14.19
CA LEU A 34 -10.51 -0.61 -15.54
C LEU A 34 -9.65 -1.41 -16.54
N GLY A 35 -9.19 -2.62 -16.17
CA GLY A 35 -8.39 -3.49 -17.02
C GLY A 35 -6.93 -3.06 -17.18
N ARG A 36 -6.42 -2.19 -16.28
CA ARG A 36 -5.03 -1.72 -16.30
C ARG A 36 -4.19 -2.47 -15.27
N ARG A 37 -2.91 -2.69 -15.58
CA ARG A 37 -1.96 -3.24 -14.61
C ARG A 37 -1.54 -2.14 -13.65
N ALA A 38 -1.86 -2.28 -12.37
CA ALA A 38 -1.44 -1.36 -11.31
C ALA A 38 -0.81 -2.15 -10.16
N ALA A 39 0.33 -1.69 -9.66
CA ALA A 39 1.02 -2.26 -8.51
C ALA A 39 1.35 -1.19 -7.49
N ILE A 40 1.26 -1.53 -6.21
CA ILE A 40 1.61 -0.65 -5.09
C ILE A 40 3.00 -1.01 -4.58
N PHE A 41 3.83 0.00 -4.37
CA PHE A 41 5.12 -0.08 -3.70
C PHE A 41 5.01 0.70 -2.40
N THR A 42 5.05 -0.02 -1.27
CA THR A 42 4.92 0.60 0.05
C THR A 42 6.24 0.67 0.81
N PHE A 43 6.24 1.43 1.91
CA PHE A 43 7.42 1.68 2.71
C PHE A 43 7.70 0.53 3.67
N ARG A 44 9.00 0.33 3.95
CA ARG A 44 9.48 -0.57 5.00
C ARG A 44 10.18 0.24 6.07
N TYR A 45 10.07 -0.20 7.32
CA TYR A 45 10.91 0.34 8.39
C TYR A 45 12.38 0.06 8.12
N GLN A 46 13.19 1.11 8.23
CA GLN A 46 14.64 1.02 8.05
C GLN A 46 15.39 0.86 9.38
N TYR A 47 14.71 1.08 10.51
CA TYR A 47 15.34 1.07 11.82
C TYR A 47 14.96 -0.16 12.65
N PRO A 48 15.93 -0.74 13.38
CA PRO A 48 15.64 -1.83 14.27
C PRO A 48 14.81 -1.36 15.46
N HIS A 49 13.94 -2.24 15.95
CA HIS A 49 12.96 -1.91 17.01
C HIS A 49 13.61 -1.43 18.31
N TRP A 50 14.81 -1.92 18.64
CA TRP A 50 15.54 -1.51 19.84
C TRP A 50 15.98 -0.05 19.83
N LEU A 51 16.17 0.55 18.65
CA LEU A 51 16.57 1.96 18.52
C LEU A 51 15.36 2.91 18.65
N PHE A 52 14.15 2.41 18.38
CA PHE A 52 12.91 3.17 18.46
C PHE A 52 11.81 2.32 19.12
N PRO A 53 11.88 2.11 20.46
CA PRO A 53 10.81 1.45 21.20
C PRO A 53 9.59 2.37 21.23
N GLY A 54 8.60 2.08 20.39
CA GLY A 54 7.40 2.90 20.22
C GLY A 54 6.24 2.11 19.64
N LYS A 55 5.09 2.77 19.46
CA LYS A 55 3.88 2.14 18.90
C LYS A 55 4.13 1.71 17.45
N THR A 56 3.92 0.43 17.19
CA THR A 56 3.91 -0.19 15.87
C THR A 56 2.90 0.49 14.94
N GLN A 57 3.30 0.86 13.71
CA GLN A 57 2.38 1.28 12.65
C GLN A 57 1.98 0.11 11.74
N TRP A 58 2.04 -1.13 12.20
CA TRP A 58 1.45 -2.26 11.46
C TRP A 58 -0.07 -2.24 11.66
N SER A 59 -0.80 -2.58 10.60
CA SER A 59 -2.24 -2.80 10.67
C SER A 59 -2.54 -4.13 11.37
N SER A 60 -3.63 -4.18 12.14
CA SER A 60 -4.21 -5.43 12.65
C SER A 60 -5.31 -5.98 11.74
N GLU A 61 -5.63 -5.27 10.67
CA GLU A 61 -6.62 -5.66 9.67
C GLU A 61 -6.02 -6.62 8.63
N PRO A 62 -6.86 -7.44 7.96
CA PRO A 62 -6.41 -8.32 6.89
C PRO A 62 -5.87 -7.51 5.69
N ALA A 63 -5.03 -8.16 4.88
CA ALA A 63 -4.61 -7.63 3.59
C ALA A 63 -5.84 -7.50 2.66
N PRO A 64 -5.82 -6.56 1.69
CA PRO A 64 -6.85 -6.49 0.66
C PRO A 64 -6.84 -7.75 -0.20
N ASP A 65 -8.01 -8.30 -0.51
CA ASP A 65 -8.14 -9.54 -1.32
C ASP A 65 -7.81 -9.32 -2.81
N ASP A 66 -7.88 -8.07 -3.27
CA ASP A 66 -7.87 -7.68 -4.68
C ASP A 66 -6.67 -6.81 -5.10
N LEU A 67 -5.57 -6.79 -4.33
CA LEU A 67 -4.39 -5.94 -4.58
C LEU A 67 -3.03 -6.64 -4.48
#